data_AF-A0A815WC69-F1
#
_entry.id   AF-A0A815WC69-F1
#
_cell.length_a   1.000
_cell.length_b   1.000
_cell.length_c   1.000
_cell.angle_alpha   90.00
_cell.angle_beta   90.00
_cell.angle_gamma   90.00
#
_symmetry.space_group_name_H-M   'P 1'
#
loop_
_entity.id
_entity.type
_entity.pdbx_description
1 polymer ?
#
loop_
_entity_poly.entity_id
_entity_poly.type
_entity_poly.pdbx_seq_one_letter_code
_entity_poly.pdbx_strand_id
1 'polypeptide(L)'
;LDLFTKYLKEERNASHQNDLTPNRKLDTNTDVTKAYSQQHMPTIPRFYEHIPNDPLGMKLREEARALFLHRKSQEVISSDEANNLLTLLEENATPPHDPESPKINYDDFIRVVQKSSPDIANLFPPTLFADLYHNDPYGRVRILDLYQYTMRKMWYYHSRMGLSLYDSIGQGNLRESDLEDYILELIPTMHQLSQLQKTFYKFYVCTAV
;
A
#
# COMPACT_ATOMS: atom_id res chain seq x y z
N LEU A 1 12.07 1.26 -14.40
CA LEU A 1 12.94 0.51 -13.47
C LEU A 1 14.11 1.35 -12.93
N ASP A 2 14.73 2.23 -13.73
CA ASP A 2 15.98 2.92 -13.33
C ASP A 2 15.79 4.08 -12.31
N LEU A 3 14.62 4.73 -12.31
CA LEU A 3 14.27 5.76 -11.31
C LEU A 3 13.99 5.18 -9.91
N PHE A 4 13.57 3.92 -9.84
CA PHE A 4 13.23 3.21 -8.60
C PHE A 4 14.47 2.93 -7.75
N THR A 5 15.57 2.55 -8.39
CA THR A 5 16.86 2.29 -7.71
C THR A 5 17.49 3.55 -7.13
N LYS A 6 17.18 4.72 -7.70
CA LYS A 6 17.69 6.02 -7.24
C LYS A 6 16.98 6.48 -5.97
N TYR A 7 15.65 6.25 -5.87
CA TYR A 7 14.83 6.65 -4.73
C TYR A 7 15.16 5.87 -3.44
N LEU A 8 15.40 4.56 -3.53
CA LEU A 8 15.70 3.71 -2.37
C LEU A 8 17.06 4.00 -1.70
N LYS A 9 17.97 4.71 -2.38
CA LYS A 9 19.28 5.09 -1.82
C LYS A 9 19.23 6.32 -0.92
N GLU A 10 18.21 7.18 -1.08
CA GLU A 10 18.13 8.45 -0.33
C GLU A 10 17.50 8.26 1.06
N GLU A 11 16.54 7.32 1.24
CA GLU A 11 15.89 7.09 2.53
C GLU A 11 16.76 6.36 3.56
N ARG A 12 17.75 5.57 3.12
CA ARG A 12 18.55 4.71 4.00
C ARG A 12 19.54 5.47 4.89
N ASN A 13 19.77 6.75 4.61
CA ASN A 13 20.74 7.59 5.33
C ASN A 13 20.11 8.43 6.47
N ALA A 14 18.77 8.37 6.66
CA ALA A 14 18.06 9.31 7.52
C ALA A 14 17.70 8.79 8.94
N SER A 15 17.97 7.54 9.29
CA SER A 15 17.51 6.97 10.56
C SER A 15 18.57 6.15 11.31
N HIS A 16 19.42 6.85 12.06
CA HIS A 16 20.20 6.30 13.17
C HIS A 16 20.18 7.29 14.34
N GLN A 17 19.47 6.97 15.43
CA GLN A 17 19.95 7.14 16.81
C GLN A 17 18.89 6.73 17.87
N ASN A 18 19.35 5.84 18.77
CA ASN A 18 19.10 5.77 20.23
C ASN A 18 17.69 5.35 20.72
N ASP A 19 17.48 4.56 21.78
CA ASP A 19 18.33 4.20 22.94
C ASP A 19 17.84 2.91 23.64
N LEU A 20 18.75 2.32 24.43
CA LEU A 20 18.68 1.01 25.10
C LEU A 20 18.38 1.11 26.62
N THR A 21 17.64 0.11 27.15
CA THR A 21 17.70 -0.55 28.50
C THR A 21 16.91 0.03 29.71
N PRO A 22 16.70 -0.72 30.85
CA PRO A 22 16.69 -2.19 31.08
C PRO A 22 15.53 -2.77 31.97
N ASN A 23 15.30 -4.08 31.81
CA ASN A 23 14.83 -5.13 32.74
C ASN A 23 14.17 -4.80 34.12
N ARG A 24 13.00 -5.40 34.37
CA ARG A 24 12.56 -5.82 35.72
C ARG A 24 11.97 -7.24 35.70
N LYS A 25 12.59 -8.13 36.49
CA LYS A 25 12.25 -9.55 36.67
C LYS A 25 10.85 -9.71 37.28
N LEU A 26 10.09 -10.72 36.84
CA LEU A 26 8.93 -11.23 37.58
C LEU A 26 9.24 -12.65 38.08
N ASP A 27 9.24 -12.79 39.40
CA ASP A 27 9.35 -14.05 40.12
C ASP A 27 7.96 -14.70 40.28
N THR A 28 7.96 -16.00 39.99
CA THR A 28 7.10 -17.13 40.42
C THR A 28 5.72 -16.91 41.06
N ASN A 29 4.72 -17.54 40.42
CA ASN A 29 3.63 -18.35 40.99
C ASN A 29 2.99 -17.91 42.32
N THR A 30 1.78 -17.37 42.24
CA THR A 30 0.72 -17.70 43.21
C THR A 30 -0.65 -17.57 42.54
N ASP A 31 -1.49 -18.55 42.82
CA ASP A 31 -2.86 -18.72 42.39
C ASP A 31 -3.71 -17.44 42.32
N VAL A 32 -4.19 -17.10 41.12
CA VAL A 32 -5.24 -16.07 40.92
C VAL A 32 -6.38 -16.66 40.09
N THR A 33 -6.99 -17.75 40.57
CA THR A 33 -8.20 -18.32 39.95
C THR A 33 -9.51 -17.93 40.62
N LYS A 34 -9.53 -17.03 41.61
CA LYS A 34 -10.79 -16.62 42.25
C LYS A 34 -10.79 -15.16 42.70
N ALA A 35 -11.06 -14.25 41.75
CA ALA A 35 -11.80 -13.00 41.98
C ALA A 35 -11.80 -12.13 40.70
N TYR A 36 -12.73 -12.39 39.78
CA TYR A 36 -13.18 -11.35 38.85
C TYR A 36 -14.69 -11.24 38.99
N SER A 37 -15.07 -10.45 39.99
CA SER A 37 -16.35 -9.80 40.12
C SER A 37 -16.70 -9.06 38.82
N GLN A 38 -17.99 -9.06 38.49
CA GLN A 38 -18.63 -8.40 37.36
C GLN A 38 -18.52 -6.86 37.45
N GLN A 39 -17.32 -6.30 37.33
CA GLN A 39 -17.09 -4.87 37.26
C GLN A 39 -16.36 -4.54 35.95
N HIS A 40 -17.12 -3.98 35.01
CA HIS A 40 -16.67 -3.46 33.71
C HIS A 40 -15.81 -4.41 32.87
N MET A 41 -16.47 -5.31 32.13
CA MET A 41 -15.85 -5.79 30.89
C MET A 41 -15.56 -4.57 30.02
N PRO A 42 -14.30 -4.31 29.62
CA PRO A 42 -14.02 -3.26 28.66
C PRO A 42 -14.89 -3.54 27.43
N THR A 43 -15.70 -2.56 27.05
CA THR A 43 -16.58 -2.66 25.88
C THR A 43 -15.72 -3.13 24.72
N ILE A 44 -16.03 -4.33 24.21
CA ILE A 44 -15.28 -4.93 23.11
C ILE A 44 -15.15 -3.86 22.01
N PRO A 45 -13.92 -3.50 21.60
CA PRO A 45 -13.75 -2.46 20.60
C PRO A 45 -14.50 -2.83 19.32
N ARG A 46 -15.07 -1.84 18.63
CA ARG A 46 -15.83 -2.09 17.38
C ARG A 46 -15.04 -2.81 16.29
N PHE A 47 -13.70 -2.78 16.38
CA PHE A 47 -12.80 -3.44 15.46
C PHE A 47 -12.44 -4.88 15.86
N TYR A 48 -12.86 -5.35 17.04
CA TYR A 48 -12.65 -6.74 17.43
C TYR A 48 -13.66 -7.62 16.69
N GLU A 49 -13.13 -8.56 15.93
CA GLU A 49 -13.91 -9.57 15.23
C GLU A 49 -13.54 -10.95 15.78
N HIS A 50 -14.55 -11.66 16.29
CA HIS A 50 -14.35 -13.00 16.83
C HIS A 50 -14.03 -13.98 15.69
N ILE A 51 -12.90 -14.68 15.78
CA ILE A 51 -12.51 -15.72 14.83
C ILE A 51 -13.33 -16.99 15.14
N PRO A 52 -14.15 -17.48 14.21
CA PRO A 52 -14.89 -18.73 14.41
C PRO A 52 -13.95 -19.91 14.73
N ASN A 53 -14.34 -20.76 15.67
CA ASN A 53 -13.56 -21.97 16.00
C ASN A 53 -14.04 -23.21 15.23
N ASP A 54 -15.16 -23.11 14.51
CA ASP A 54 -15.74 -24.20 13.74
C ASP A 54 -15.25 -24.18 12.27
N PRO A 55 -15.09 -25.37 11.64
CA PRO A 55 -14.57 -25.45 10.28
C PRO A 55 -15.40 -24.70 9.23
N LEU A 56 -16.73 -24.65 9.41
CA LEU A 56 -17.63 -23.96 8.48
C LEU A 56 -17.46 -22.45 8.56
N GLY A 57 -17.41 -21.90 9.77
CA GLY A 57 -17.16 -20.47 10.01
C GLY A 57 -15.80 -20.02 9.48
N MET A 58 -14.77 -20.86 9.62
CA MET A 58 -13.46 -20.60 9.01
C MET A 58 -13.53 -20.55 7.49
N LYS A 59 -14.16 -21.54 6.86
CA LYS A 59 -14.27 -21.56 5.39
C LYS A 59 -15.13 -20.41 4.86
N LEU A 60 -16.22 -20.08 5.54
CA LEU A 60 -17.06 -18.93 5.16
C LEU A 60 -16.28 -17.61 5.25
N ARG A 61 -15.49 -17.41 6.30
CA ARG A 61 -14.63 -16.22 6.45
C ARG A 61 -13.61 -16.12 5.32
N GLU A 62 -12.96 -17.24 4.99
CA GLU A 62 -12.00 -17.31 3.89
C GLU A 62 -12.64 -16.91 2.55
N GLU A 63 -13.79 -17.50 2.19
CA GLU A 63 -14.50 -17.19 0.95
C GLU A 63 -15.01 -15.74 0.92
N ALA A 64 -15.56 -15.24 2.04
CA ALA A 64 -16.01 -13.85 2.15
C ALA A 64 -14.86 -12.86 1.95
N ARG A 65 -13.67 -13.16 2.52
CA ARG A 65 -12.46 -12.36 2.33
C ARG A 65 -11.99 -12.39 0.88
N ALA A 66 -11.95 -13.57 0.25
CA ALA A 66 -11.56 -13.71 -1.14
C ALA A 66 -12.47 -12.89 -2.07
N LEU A 67 -13.80 -12.96 -1.86
CA LEU A 67 -14.76 -12.15 -2.61
C LEU A 67 -14.60 -10.65 -2.36
N PHE A 68 -14.35 -10.24 -1.12
CA PHE A 68 -14.10 -8.84 -0.79
C PHE A 68 -12.86 -8.30 -1.49
N LEU A 69 -11.74 -9.04 -1.43
CA LEU A 69 -10.50 -8.69 -2.11
C LEU A 69 -10.67 -8.66 -3.63
N HIS A 70 -11.42 -9.60 -4.19
CA HIS A 70 -11.73 -9.61 -5.61
C HIS A 70 -12.49 -8.35 -6.04
N ARG A 71 -13.53 -7.96 -5.29
CA ARG A 71 -14.26 -6.70 -5.56
C ARG A 71 -13.35 -5.49 -5.45
N LYS A 72 -12.53 -5.42 -4.40
CA LYS A 72 -11.56 -4.33 -4.22
C LYS A 72 -10.53 -4.27 -5.34
N SER A 73 -10.12 -5.42 -5.89
CA SER A 73 -9.20 -5.47 -7.01
C SER A 73 -9.74 -4.85 -8.29
N GLN A 74 -11.06 -4.88 -8.47
CA GLN A 74 -11.75 -4.29 -9.61
C GLN A 74 -11.93 -2.77 -9.47
N GLU A 75 -11.84 -2.23 -8.26
CA GLU A 75 -11.87 -0.78 -8.00
C GLU A 75 -10.49 -0.11 -8.18
N VAL A 76 -9.41 -0.90 -8.35
CA VAL A 76 -8.08 -0.34 -8.56
C VAL A 76 -7.92 0.11 -10.00
N ILE A 77 -7.42 1.33 -10.14
CA ILE A 77 -7.13 1.96 -11.43
C ILE A 77 -6.22 1.07 -12.25
N SER A 78 -6.62 0.85 -13.49
CA SER A 78 -5.84 0.06 -14.45
C SER A 78 -4.68 0.85 -15.02
N SER A 79 -3.67 0.14 -15.54
CA SER A 79 -2.55 0.78 -16.25
C SER A 79 -3.04 1.58 -17.46
N ASP A 80 -4.10 1.14 -18.13
CA ASP A 80 -4.66 1.81 -19.31
C ASP A 80 -5.33 3.13 -18.93
N GLU A 81 -6.07 3.16 -17.81
CA GLU A 81 -6.64 4.40 -17.28
C GLU A 81 -5.58 5.40 -16.83
N ALA A 82 -4.50 4.92 -16.18
CA ALA A 82 -3.38 5.78 -15.79
C ALA A 82 -2.68 6.40 -17.03
N ASN A 83 -2.48 5.60 -18.09
CA ASN A 83 -1.92 6.09 -19.35
C ASN A 83 -2.87 7.06 -20.06
N ASN A 84 -4.17 6.78 -20.07
CA ASN A 84 -5.18 7.67 -20.64
C ASN A 84 -5.23 9.02 -19.90
N LEU A 85 -5.13 9.00 -18.56
CA LEU A 85 -5.01 10.22 -17.76
C LEU A 85 -3.78 11.05 -18.20
N LEU A 86 -2.63 10.42 -18.40
CA LEU A 86 -1.43 11.12 -18.85
C LEU A 86 -1.68 11.81 -20.20
N THR A 87 -2.26 11.10 -21.17
CA THR A 87 -2.61 11.68 -22.48
C THR A 87 -3.57 12.86 -22.34
N LEU A 88 -4.62 12.73 -21.54
CA LEU A 88 -5.57 13.83 -21.29
C LEU A 88 -4.92 15.04 -20.63
N LEU A 89 -4.00 14.83 -19.69
CA LEU A 89 -3.25 15.91 -19.05
C LEU A 89 -2.36 16.64 -20.06
N GLU A 90 -1.63 15.90 -20.90
CA GLU A 90 -0.74 16.46 -21.93
C GLU A 90 -1.51 17.28 -22.96
N GLU A 91 -2.66 16.79 -23.42
CA GLU A 91 -3.56 17.51 -24.35
C GLU A 91 -4.13 18.80 -23.77
N ASN A 92 -4.24 18.91 -22.44
CA ASN A 92 -4.81 20.06 -21.74
C ASN A 92 -3.73 20.86 -20.97
N ALA A 93 -2.46 20.75 -21.38
CA ALA A 93 -1.37 21.51 -20.78
C ALA A 93 -1.61 23.04 -20.92
N THR A 94 -1.47 23.75 -19.80
CA THR A 94 -1.72 25.19 -19.72
C THR A 94 -0.49 26.00 -20.16
N PRO A 95 -0.65 26.99 -21.07
CA PRO A 95 0.43 27.89 -21.47
C PRO A 95 1.10 28.63 -20.29
N PRO A 96 2.37 29.09 -20.43
CA PRO A 96 3.28 28.88 -21.57
C PRO A 96 3.70 27.42 -21.73
N HIS A 97 3.73 26.96 -22.98
CA HIS A 97 4.06 25.58 -23.31
C HIS A 97 5.57 25.35 -23.20
N ASP A 98 5.95 24.44 -22.32
CA ASP A 98 7.32 23.96 -22.14
C ASP A 98 7.34 22.49 -22.57
N PRO A 99 7.99 22.15 -23.72
CA PRO A 99 8.02 20.78 -24.22
C PRO A 99 8.74 19.80 -23.28
N GLU A 100 9.66 20.28 -22.45
CA GLU A 100 10.43 19.43 -21.53
C GLU A 100 9.71 19.23 -20.19
N SER A 101 8.89 20.21 -19.80
CA SER A 101 8.14 20.17 -18.54
C SER A 101 6.73 20.72 -18.71
N PRO A 102 5.81 19.97 -19.33
CA PRO A 102 4.46 20.43 -19.53
C PRO A 102 3.74 20.52 -18.18
N LYS A 103 2.97 21.61 -18.01
CA LYS A 103 2.30 21.98 -16.76
C LYS A 103 0.83 22.25 -16.99
N ILE A 104 0.03 22.12 -15.95
CA ILE A 104 -1.41 22.35 -15.98
C ILE A 104 -1.84 23.18 -14.77
N ASN A 105 -2.73 24.16 -14.97
CA ASN A 105 -3.36 24.92 -13.89
C ASN A 105 -4.49 24.11 -13.24
N TYR A 106 -5.04 24.61 -12.14
CA TYR A 106 -6.09 23.88 -11.42
C TYR A 106 -7.40 23.76 -12.22
N ASP A 107 -7.82 24.80 -12.95
CA ASP A 107 -9.09 24.79 -13.68
C ASP A 107 -9.10 23.80 -14.86
N ASP A 108 -8.00 23.74 -15.61
CA ASP A 108 -7.78 22.78 -16.69
C ASP A 108 -7.65 21.36 -16.11
N PHE A 109 -6.96 21.21 -14.97
CA PHE A 109 -6.83 19.93 -14.28
C PHE A 109 -8.20 19.36 -13.84
N ILE A 110 -9.06 20.18 -13.24
CA ILE A 110 -10.42 19.74 -12.87
C ILE A 110 -11.23 19.31 -14.09
N ARG A 111 -11.09 20.01 -15.23
CA ARG A 111 -11.73 19.61 -16.48
C ARG A 111 -11.22 18.27 -17.00
N VAL A 112 -9.93 17.98 -16.85
CA VAL A 112 -9.35 16.65 -17.19
C VAL A 112 -9.89 15.57 -16.27
N VAL A 113 -9.90 15.80 -14.96
CA VAL A 113 -10.41 14.83 -13.97
C VAL A 113 -11.90 14.52 -14.20
N GLN A 114 -12.71 15.51 -14.55
CA GLN A 114 -14.13 15.31 -14.89
C GLN A 114 -14.36 14.48 -16.16
N LYS A 115 -13.41 14.49 -17.09
CA LYS A 115 -13.43 13.65 -18.31
C LYS A 115 -12.88 12.25 -18.06
N SER A 116 -12.22 12.03 -16.92
CA SER A 116 -11.60 10.76 -16.55
C SER A 116 -12.59 9.82 -15.86
N SER A 117 -12.17 8.61 -15.51
CA SER A 117 -13.02 7.67 -14.77
C SER A 117 -13.27 8.15 -13.32
N PRO A 118 -14.36 7.69 -12.67
CA PRO A 118 -14.66 8.04 -11.28
C PRO A 118 -13.53 7.66 -10.30
N ASP A 119 -12.83 6.57 -10.56
CA ASP A 119 -11.73 6.09 -9.73
C ASP A 119 -10.53 7.05 -9.78
N ILE A 120 -10.24 7.60 -10.96
CA ILE A 120 -9.27 8.69 -11.14
C ILE A 120 -9.70 9.92 -10.34
N ALA A 121 -10.98 10.32 -10.40
CA ALA A 121 -11.45 11.48 -9.64
C ALA A 121 -11.27 11.32 -8.12
N ASN A 122 -11.48 10.10 -7.60
CA ASN A 122 -11.29 9.78 -6.19
C ASN A 122 -9.81 9.85 -5.73
N LEU A 123 -8.84 9.81 -6.65
CA LEU A 123 -7.42 9.93 -6.31
C LEU A 123 -7.01 11.34 -5.89
N PHE A 124 -7.70 12.36 -6.42
CA PHE A 124 -7.23 13.73 -6.43
C PHE A 124 -8.09 14.65 -5.56
N PRO A 125 -7.89 14.65 -4.24
CA PRO A 125 -8.46 15.70 -3.41
C PRO A 125 -7.83 17.06 -3.81
N PRO A 126 -8.55 18.19 -3.67
CA PRO A 126 -8.01 19.52 -3.97
C PRO A 126 -6.68 19.83 -3.26
N THR A 127 -6.49 19.31 -2.05
CA THR A 127 -5.27 19.48 -1.26
C THR A 127 -4.03 18.92 -1.96
N LEU A 128 -4.17 17.83 -2.71
CA LEU A 128 -3.04 17.23 -3.43
C LEU A 128 -2.48 18.16 -4.50
N PHE A 129 -3.33 18.91 -5.20
CA PHE A 129 -2.85 19.87 -6.19
C PHE A 129 -2.05 20.98 -5.52
N ALA A 130 -2.49 21.43 -4.34
CA ALA A 130 -1.76 22.41 -3.53
C ALA A 130 -0.42 21.84 -3.02
N ASP A 131 -0.39 20.57 -2.62
CA ASP A 131 0.84 19.91 -2.14
C ASP A 131 1.88 19.74 -3.27
N LEU A 132 1.43 19.54 -4.50
CA LEU A 132 2.29 19.43 -5.70
C LEU A 132 2.67 20.80 -6.30
N TYR A 133 2.11 21.89 -5.78
CA TYR A 133 2.42 23.23 -6.26
C TYR A 133 3.78 23.70 -5.75
N HIS A 134 4.65 24.10 -6.69
CA HIS A 134 6.02 24.53 -6.40
C HIS A 134 6.27 25.99 -6.81
N ASN A 135 5.37 26.89 -6.42
CA ASN A 135 5.49 28.34 -6.67
C ASN A 135 5.66 28.70 -8.16
N ASP A 136 5.01 27.96 -9.07
CA ASP A 136 4.99 28.33 -10.49
C ASP A 136 4.30 29.70 -10.65
N PRO A 137 4.89 30.66 -11.39
CA PRO A 137 4.35 32.02 -11.53
C PRO A 137 2.93 32.09 -12.10
N TYR A 138 2.47 31.03 -12.77
CA TYR A 138 1.16 30.95 -13.40
C TYR A 138 0.19 30.01 -12.65
N GLY A 139 0.55 29.57 -11.43
CA GLY A 139 -0.33 28.70 -10.63
C GLY A 139 -0.45 27.27 -11.17
N ARG A 140 0.58 26.75 -11.83
CA ARG A 140 0.55 25.44 -12.50
C ARG A 140 1.37 24.38 -11.78
N VAL A 141 1.00 23.12 -11.97
CA VAL A 141 1.72 21.93 -11.48
C VAL A 141 2.26 21.14 -12.68
N ARG A 142 3.41 20.47 -12.53
CA ARG A 142 3.93 19.62 -13.62
C ARG A 142 3.05 18.40 -13.81
N ILE A 143 2.69 18.11 -15.05
CA ILE A 143 1.87 16.94 -15.40
C ILE A 143 2.54 15.65 -14.94
N LEU A 144 3.86 15.58 -15.05
CA LEU A 144 4.63 14.42 -14.59
C LEU A 144 4.46 14.15 -13.09
N ASP A 145 4.35 15.18 -12.25
CA ASP A 145 4.19 15.00 -10.79
C ASP A 145 2.81 14.40 -10.46
N LEU A 146 1.76 14.83 -11.17
CA LEU A 146 0.40 14.26 -11.07
C LEU A 146 0.39 12.79 -11.53
N TYR A 147 1.03 12.49 -12.66
CA TYR A 147 1.12 11.12 -13.16
C TYR A 147 1.90 10.22 -12.20
N GLN A 148 3.03 10.70 -11.67
CA GLN A 148 3.82 9.97 -10.67
C GLN A 148 3.05 9.72 -9.38
N TYR A 149 2.20 10.67 -8.95
CA TYR A 149 1.30 10.43 -7.82
C TYR A 149 0.33 9.28 -8.12
N THR A 150 -0.33 9.29 -9.28
CA THR A 150 -1.24 8.22 -9.73
C THR A 150 -0.55 6.86 -9.69
N MET A 151 0.64 6.76 -10.28
CA MET A 151 1.42 5.52 -10.31
C MET A 151 1.80 5.04 -8.92
N ARG A 152 2.24 5.95 -8.04
CA ARG A 152 2.56 5.61 -6.64
C ARG A 152 1.35 5.10 -5.88
N LYS A 153 0.19 5.73 -6.06
CA LYS A 153 -1.05 5.33 -5.40
C LYS A 153 -1.55 3.97 -5.90
N MET A 154 -1.52 3.75 -7.21
CA MET A 154 -1.84 2.47 -7.83
C MET A 154 -0.93 1.35 -7.30
N TRP A 155 0.38 1.61 -7.23
CA TRP A 155 1.35 0.66 -6.68
C TRP A 155 1.05 0.33 -5.22
N TYR A 156 0.78 1.35 -4.39
CA TYR A 156 0.40 1.14 -2.99
C TYR A 156 -0.83 0.23 -2.85
N TYR A 157 -1.88 0.45 -3.66
CA TYR A 157 -3.08 -0.38 -3.63
C TYR A 157 -2.80 -1.82 -4.06
N HIS A 158 -2.07 -2.02 -5.15
CA HIS A 158 -1.69 -3.36 -5.61
C HIS A 158 -0.85 -4.10 -4.58
N SER A 159 0.17 -3.46 -4.00
CA SER A 159 1.01 -4.07 -2.97
C SER A 159 0.19 -4.43 -1.73
N ARG A 160 -0.69 -3.53 -1.29
CA ARG A 160 -1.56 -3.80 -0.13
C ARG A 160 -2.52 -4.95 -0.39
N MET A 161 -3.13 -5.02 -1.57
CA MET A 161 -4.01 -6.13 -1.96
C MET A 161 -3.24 -7.45 -2.07
N GLY A 162 -2.07 -7.42 -2.71
CA GLY A 162 -1.18 -8.56 -2.83
C GLY A 162 -0.87 -9.15 -1.47
N LEU A 163 -0.39 -8.33 -0.53
CA LEU A 163 -0.15 -8.76 0.86
C LEU A 163 -1.42 -9.26 1.55
N SER A 164 -2.55 -8.58 1.36
CA SER A 164 -3.82 -8.97 1.99
C SER A 164 -4.32 -10.34 1.52
N LEU A 165 -3.90 -10.81 0.34
CA LEU A 165 -4.26 -12.14 -0.17
C LEU A 165 -3.66 -13.26 0.70
N TYR A 166 -2.43 -13.08 1.17
CA TYR A 166 -1.69 -14.07 1.96
C TYR A 166 -1.97 -13.98 3.47
N ASP A 167 -2.72 -12.97 3.94
CA ASP A 167 -3.21 -12.95 5.32
C ASP A 167 -4.25 -14.05 5.52
N SER A 168 -3.77 -15.24 5.87
CA SER A 168 -4.56 -16.47 5.98
C SER A 168 -5.54 -16.43 7.16
N ILE A 169 -5.24 -15.68 8.22
CA ILE A 169 -6.11 -15.52 9.40
C ILE A 169 -7.05 -14.32 9.22
N GLY A 170 -6.67 -13.35 8.40
CA GLY A 170 -7.42 -12.12 8.17
C GLY A 170 -7.39 -11.19 9.38
N GLN A 171 -6.28 -11.13 10.11
CA GLN A 171 -6.10 -10.27 11.29
C GLN A 171 -5.36 -8.96 10.98
N GLY A 172 -4.94 -8.76 9.73
CA GLY A 172 -4.19 -7.58 9.30
C GLY A 172 -2.67 -7.71 9.55
N ASN A 173 -2.18 -8.90 9.85
CA ASN A 173 -0.77 -9.23 9.96
C ASN A 173 -0.45 -10.52 9.20
N LEU A 174 0.78 -10.64 8.72
CA LEU A 174 1.27 -11.85 8.07
C LEU A 174 2.11 -12.65 9.08
N ARG A 175 1.86 -13.95 9.17
CA ARG A 175 2.79 -14.86 9.86
C ARG A 175 3.97 -15.16 8.97
N GLU A 176 5.01 -15.77 9.54
CA GLU A 176 6.19 -16.20 8.80
C GLU A 176 5.82 -17.00 7.55
N SER A 177 5.00 -18.06 7.70
CA SER A 177 4.53 -18.87 6.57
C SER A 177 3.79 -18.07 5.49
N ASP A 178 2.97 -17.10 5.90
CA ASP A 178 2.22 -16.26 4.97
C ASP A 178 3.16 -15.35 4.16
N LEU A 179 4.21 -14.83 4.80
CA LEU A 179 5.23 -14.00 4.16
C LEU A 179 6.18 -14.82 3.29
N GLU A 180 6.53 -16.04 3.71
CA GLU A 180 7.31 -16.98 2.91
C GLU A 180 6.61 -17.29 1.59
N ASP A 181 5.32 -17.61 1.63
CA ASP A 181 4.50 -17.89 0.45
C ASP A 181 4.44 -16.67 -0.49
N TYR A 182 4.22 -15.47 0.07
CA TYR A 182 4.22 -14.23 -0.69
C TYR A 182 5.58 -13.98 -1.40
N ILE A 183 6.69 -14.10 -0.68
CA ILE A 183 8.03 -13.86 -1.24
C ILE A 183 8.36 -14.92 -2.30
N LEU A 184 8.02 -16.19 -2.07
CA LEU A 184 8.24 -17.27 -3.02
C LEU A 184 7.56 -17.00 -4.37
N GLU A 185 6.31 -16.52 -4.35
CA GLU A 185 5.59 -16.14 -5.56
C GLU A 185 6.13 -14.87 -6.22
N LEU A 186 6.74 -13.98 -5.44
CA LEU A 186 7.32 -12.73 -5.94
C LEU A 186 8.68 -12.94 -6.62
N ILE A 187 9.50 -13.89 -6.17
CA ILE A 187 10.86 -14.14 -6.70
C ILE A 187 10.93 -14.19 -8.23
N PRO A 188 10.08 -14.96 -8.96
CA PRO A 188 10.14 -15.04 -10.42
C PRO A 188 9.91 -13.71 -11.14
N THR A 189 9.24 -12.75 -10.48
CA THR A 189 8.96 -11.42 -11.04
C THR A 189 10.12 -10.43 -10.84
N MET A 190 11.05 -10.73 -9.93
CA MET A 190 12.18 -9.87 -9.62
C MET A 190 13.32 -10.09 -10.61
N HIS A 191 13.56 -9.11 -11.48
CA HIS A 191 14.65 -9.21 -12.46
C HIS A 191 16.02 -9.43 -11.82
N GLN A 192 16.25 -8.85 -10.64
CA GLN A 192 17.49 -8.99 -9.86
C GLN A 192 17.73 -10.44 -9.37
N LEU A 193 16.67 -11.24 -9.25
CA LEU A 193 16.73 -12.65 -8.82
C LEU A 193 16.55 -13.63 -9.99
N SER A 194 16.54 -13.14 -11.23
CA SER A 194 16.34 -13.97 -12.43
C SER A 194 17.36 -15.11 -12.58
N GLN A 195 18.55 -14.95 -12.01
CA GLN A 195 19.63 -15.95 -12.04
C GLN A 195 19.63 -16.88 -10.82
N LEU A 196 18.75 -16.65 -9.84
CA LEU A 196 18.67 -17.47 -8.64
C LEU A 196 18.13 -18.87 -9.02
N GLN A 197 18.88 -19.91 -8.69
CA GLN A 197 18.44 -21.28 -8.91
C GLN A 197 17.29 -21.62 -7.95
N LYS A 198 16.29 -22.37 -8.42
CA LYS A 198 15.10 -22.76 -7.62
C LYS A 198 15.45 -23.48 -6.31
N THR A 199 16.56 -24.23 -6.30
CA THR A 199 17.08 -24.91 -5.10
C THR A 199 17.48 -23.93 -3.99
N PHE A 200 17.82 -22.68 -4.35
CA PHE A 200 18.20 -21.63 -3.41
C PHE A 200 17.03 -20.75 -2.96
N TYR A 201 15.82 -20.95 -3.49
CA TYR A 201 14.66 -20.11 -3.12
C TYR A 201 14.36 -20.19 -1.62
N LYS A 202 14.36 -21.39 -1.04
CA LYS A 202 14.15 -21.58 0.41
C LYS A 202 15.21 -20.88 1.26
N PHE A 203 16.48 -20.90 0.84
CA PHE A 203 17.56 -20.22 1.55
C PHE A 203 17.40 -18.69 1.48
N TYR A 204 17.01 -18.17 0.31
CA TYR A 204 16.74 -16.75 0.13
C TYR A 204 15.58 -16.28 1.01
N VAL A 205 14.46 -17.01 0.98
CA VAL A 205 13.25 -16.69 1.74
C VAL A 205 13.52 -16.69 3.25
N CYS A 206 14.15 -17.74 3.76
CA CYS A 206 14.53 -17.86 5.18
C CYS A 206 15.52 -16.78 5.66
N THR A 207 16.24 -16.13 4.74
CA THR A 207 17.13 -14.99 5.06
C THR A 207 16.42 -13.64 4.96
N ALA A 208 15.37 -13.56 4.14
CA ALA A 208 14.65 -12.32 3.85
C ALA A 208 13.49 -12.04 4.81
N VAL A 209 12.93 -13.10 5.41
CA VAL A 209 11.90 -13.08 6.46
C VAL A 209 12.55 -12.98 7.84
#